data_AF-A2SRX0-F1
#
_entry.id   AF-A2SRX0-F1
#
_cell.length_a   1.000
_cell.length_b   1.000
_cell.length_c   1.000
_cell.angle_alpha   90.00
_cell.angle_beta   90.00
_cell.angle_gamma   90.00
#
_symmetry.space_group_name_H-M   'P 1'
#
loop_
_entity.id
_entity.type
_entity.pdbx_description
1 polymer ?
#
loop_
_entity_poly.entity_id
_entity_poly.type
_entity_poly.pdbx_seq_one_letter_code
_entity_poly.pdbx_strand_id
1 'polypeptide(L)'
;MDDGTQKITSMRQSIYLNISNEEFKILDRIAGDLGYVSRTDLFTSCAHLLLYGKTADGRSSPDEYTADQLARLHTHSEKIVCMQQSFMEIVRETALPVIAMKGIATAEHAFGGDIKALIYERCGMVPEDTEIHDWFRLFKNLHRAELLEYRSRQFAAALAGDEE
;
A
#
# COMPACT_ATOMS: atom_id res chain seq x y z
N MET A 1 -14.23 42.22 -4.21
CA MET A 1 -15.42 41.47 -4.65
C MET A 1 -15.32 41.38 -6.16
N ASP A 2 -15.21 40.23 -6.80
CA ASP A 2 -15.17 38.84 -6.37
C ASP A 2 -14.48 38.11 -7.54
N ASP A 3 -13.37 37.42 -7.29
CA ASP A 3 -12.60 36.72 -8.32
C ASP A 3 -13.15 35.29 -8.41
N GLY A 4 -13.90 35.04 -9.49
CA GLY A 4 -14.60 33.79 -9.74
C GLY A 4 -13.65 32.66 -10.09
N THR A 5 -13.11 32.00 -9.07
CA THR A 5 -12.38 30.74 -9.25
C THR A 5 -13.37 29.62 -9.57
N GLN A 6 -13.49 29.26 -10.86
CA GLN A 6 -14.21 28.07 -11.28
C GLN A 6 -13.56 26.83 -10.66
N LYS A 7 -14.24 26.22 -9.68
CA LYS A 7 -13.94 24.85 -9.24
C LYS A 7 -14.23 23.91 -10.40
N ILE A 8 -13.19 23.38 -11.03
CA ILE A 8 -13.31 22.21 -11.91
C ILE A 8 -13.58 21.01 -11.00
N THR A 9 -14.85 20.77 -10.69
CA THR A 9 -15.30 19.50 -10.13
C THR A 9 -15.18 18.45 -11.22
N SER A 10 -14.09 17.69 -11.22
CA SER A 10 -13.95 16.50 -12.07
C SER A 10 -15.05 15.49 -11.69
N MET A 11 -16.13 15.43 -12.48
CA MET A 11 -17.16 14.41 -12.32
C MET A 11 -16.54 13.02 -12.57
N ARG A 12 -16.52 12.15 -11.56
CA ARG A 12 -16.25 10.72 -11.77
C ARG A 12 -17.36 10.14 -12.65
N GLN A 13 -17.02 9.73 -13.86
CA GLN A 13 -17.90 8.93 -14.72
C GLN A 13 -17.72 7.46 -14.39
N SER A 14 -18.80 6.77 -14.04
CA SER A 14 -18.82 5.33 -13.76
C SER A 14 -19.60 4.61 -14.84
N ILE A 15 -19.00 3.58 -15.45
CA ILE A 15 -19.66 2.67 -16.39
C ILE A 15 -19.77 1.30 -15.71
N TYR A 16 -20.96 0.71 -15.76
CA TYR A 16 -21.23 -0.61 -15.20
C TYR A 16 -21.25 -1.63 -16.33
N LEU A 17 -20.42 -2.67 -16.20
CA LEU A 17 -20.34 -3.78 -17.14
C LEU A 17 -21.09 -4.98 -16.55
N ASN A 18 -21.91 -5.63 -17.38
CA ASN A 18 -22.57 -6.86 -17.00
C ASN A 18 -21.73 -8.04 -17.46
N ILE A 19 -21.16 -8.77 -16.52
CA ILE A 19 -20.20 -9.86 -16.74
C ILE A 19 -20.63 -11.06 -15.92
N SER A 20 -20.40 -12.27 -16.42
CA SER A 20 -20.78 -13.49 -15.72
C SER A 20 -19.90 -13.75 -14.49
N ASN A 21 -20.43 -14.52 -13.54
CA ASN A 21 -19.69 -14.88 -12.32
C ASN A 21 -18.41 -15.69 -12.59
N GLU A 22 -18.35 -16.42 -13.70
CA GLU A 22 -17.17 -17.19 -14.08
C GLU A 22 -16.07 -16.26 -14.61
N GLU A 23 -16.43 -15.33 -15.49
CA GLU A 23 -15.52 -14.29 -15.99
C GLU A 23 -14.99 -13.41 -14.85
N PHE A 24 -15.82 -13.11 -13.84
CA PHE A 24 -15.39 -12.39 -12.65
C PHE A 24 -14.27 -13.09 -11.89
N LYS A 25 -14.37 -14.41 -11.71
CA LYS A 25 -13.33 -15.19 -11.00
C LYS A 25 -12.03 -15.26 -11.80
N ILE A 26 -12.14 -15.34 -13.12
CA ILE A 26 -10.98 -15.30 -14.02
C ILE A 26 -10.29 -13.94 -13.91
N LEU A 27 -11.05 -12.84 -13.90
CA LEU A 27 -10.52 -11.48 -13.77
C LEU A 27 -9.88 -11.22 -12.40
N ASP A 28 -10.49 -11.69 -11.31
CA ASP A 28 -9.89 -11.60 -9.97
C ASP A 28 -8.57 -12.38 -9.88
N ARG A 29 -8.52 -13.56 -10.51
CA ARG A 29 -7.29 -14.36 -10.59
C ARG A 29 -6.21 -13.62 -11.36
N ILE A 30 -6.53 -13.09 -12.54
CA ILE A 30 -5.58 -12.34 -13.38
C ILE A 30 -5.10 -11.08 -12.68
N ALA A 31 -5.99 -10.34 -12.01
CA ALA A 31 -5.62 -9.16 -11.23
C ALA A 31 -4.64 -9.52 -10.12
N GLY A 32 -4.90 -10.61 -9.38
CA GLY A 32 -4.00 -11.12 -8.35
C GLY A 32 -2.65 -11.59 -8.91
N ASP A 33 -2.67 -12.39 -9.97
CA ASP A 33 -1.47 -12.95 -10.62
C ASP A 33 -0.55 -11.84 -11.19
N LEU A 34 -1.14 -10.71 -11.63
CA LEU A 34 -0.41 -9.56 -12.19
C LEU A 34 -0.17 -8.42 -11.18
N GLY A 35 -0.57 -8.59 -9.92
CA GLY A 35 -0.33 -7.62 -8.85
C GLY A 35 -1.16 -6.33 -8.94
N TYR A 36 -2.31 -6.35 -9.62
CA TYR A 36 -3.24 -5.22 -9.65
C TYR A 36 -4.03 -5.13 -8.33
N VAL A 37 -4.13 -3.91 -7.80
CA VAL A 37 -4.81 -3.60 -6.53
C VAL A 37 -6.32 -3.84 -6.61
N SER A 38 -6.91 -3.63 -7.78
CA SER A 38 -8.33 -3.88 -8.01
C SER A 38 -8.62 -4.34 -9.43
N ARG A 39 -9.77 -5.00 -9.60
CA ARG A 39 -10.35 -5.29 -10.92
C ARG A 39 -10.52 -4.03 -11.76
N THR A 40 -10.86 -2.91 -11.12
CA THR A 40 -11.00 -1.62 -11.81
C THR A 40 -9.64 -1.16 -12.35
N ASP A 41 -8.55 -1.31 -11.59
CA ASP A 41 -7.22 -0.93 -12.08
C ASP A 41 -6.76 -1.81 -13.23
N LEU A 42 -7.02 -3.11 -13.15
CA LEU A 42 -6.80 -4.03 -14.26
C LEU A 42 -7.63 -3.62 -15.50
N PHE A 43 -8.93 -3.37 -15.33
CA PHE A 43 -9.81 -2.97 -16.43
C PHE A 43 -9.45 -1.63 -17.04
N THR A 44 -9.10 -0.64 -16.21
CA THR A 44 -8.67 0.67 -16.69
C THR A 44 -7.36 0.55 -17.46
N SER A 45 -6.43 -0.29 -17.02
CA SER A 45 -5.18 -0.56 -17.74
C SER A 45 -5.43 -1.29 -19.07
N CYS A 46 -6.29 -2.31 -19.08
CA CYS A 46 -6.71 -3.02 -20.28
C CYS A 46 -7.49 -2.12 -21.26
N ALA A 47 -8.38 -1.26 -20.77
CA ALA A 47 -9.12 -0.30 -21.58
C ALA A 47 -8.20 0.76 -22.18
N HIS A 48 -7.18 1.22 -21.44
CA HIS A 48 -6.15 2.09 -21.99
C HIS A 48 -5.35 1.40 -23.10
N LEU A 49 -4.99 0.12 -22.92
CA LEU A 49 -4.34 -0.69 -23.96
C LEU A 49 -5.23 -0.88 -25.20
N LEU A 50 -6.54 -1.06 -25.03
CA LEU A 50 -7.48 -1.27 -26.14
C LEU A 50 -7.90 0.02 -26.87
N LEU A 51 -8.00 1.14 -26.16
CA LEU A 51 -8.44 2.44 -26.71
C LEU A 51 -7.28 3.26 -27.28
N TYR A 52 -6.08 3.13 -26.71
CA TYR A 52 -4.91 3.93 -27.08
C TYR A 52 -3.75 3.08 -27.63
N GLY A 53 -3.84 1.75 -27.55
CA GLY A 53 -2.96 0.86 -28.31
C GLY A 53 -3.29 0.96 -29.80
N LYS A 54 -2.41 1.60 -30.56
CA LYS A 54 -2.51 1.61 -32.02
C LYS A 54 -2.53 0.16 -32.52
N THR A 55 -3.55 -0.20 -33.30
CA THR A 55 -3.51 -1.35 -34.20
C THR A 55 -2.33 -1.16 -35.15
N ALA A 56 -1.16 -1.69 -34.80
CA ALA A 56 -0.11 -1.98 -35.75
C ALA A 56 -0.43 -3.37 -36.33
N ASP A 57 -0.88 -3.37 -37.57
CA ASP A 57 -1.06 -4.51 -38.46
C ASP A 57 -0.29 -5.76 -38.01
N GLY A 58 -0.99 -6.68 -37.34
CA GLY A 58 -0.59 -8.09 -37.23
C GLY A 58 0.71 -8.44 -36.51
N ARG A 59 1.25 -7.62 -35.59
CA ARG A 59 2.41 -8.03 -34.75
C ARG A 59 2.07 -8.12 -33.26
N SER A 60 2.35 -9.30 -32.71
CA SER A 60 2.01 -9.77 -31.36
C SER A 60 2.99 -9.31 -30.26
N SER A 61 3.44 -8.05 -30.29
CA SER A 61 4.28 -7.49 -29.25
C SER A 61 3.92 -6.02 -29.03
N PRO A 62 3.86 -5.54 -27.77
CA PRO A 62 3.82 -4.11 -27.51
C PRO A 62 5.04 -3.45 -28.18
N ASP A 63 4.85 -2.23 -28.68
CA ASP A 63 5.95 -1.42 -29.17
C ASP A 63 6.92 -1.08 -28.03
N GLU A 64 8.16 -0.73 -28.38
CA GLU A 64 9.26 -0.51 -27.44
C GLU A 64 8.92 0.51 -26.34
N TYR A 65 8.13 1.55 -26.67
CA TYR A 65 7.69 2.55 -25.71
C TYR A 65 6.68 1.98 -24.71
N THR A 66 5.71 1.18 -25.17
CA THR A 66 4.76 0.50 -24.29
C THR A 66 5.45 -0.52 -23.37
N ALA A 67 6.46 -1.23 -23.86
CA ALA A 67 7.26 -2.16 -23.06
C ALA A 67 8.06 -1.44 -21.96
N ASP A 68 8.66 -0.28 -22.26
CA ASP A 68 9.38 0.55 -21.28
C ASP A 68 8.45 1.03 -20.15
N GLN A 69 7.24 1.50 -20.50
CA GLN A 69 6.28 1.97 -19.50
C GLN A 69 5.83 0.85 -18.55
N LEU A 70 5.60 -0.36 -19.07
CA LEU A 70 5.25 -1.53 -18.26
C LEU A 70 6.40 -1.94 -17.33
N ALA A 71 7.63 -1.94 -17.82
CA ALA A 71 8.81 -2.24 -17.01
C ALA A 71 8.97 -1.23 -15.87
N ARG A 72 8.80 0.06 -16.16
CA ARG A 72 8.87 1.13 -15.15
C ARG A 72 7.80 1.00 -14.08
N LEU A 73 6.57 0.64 -14.46
CA LEU A 73 5.47 0.42 -13.53
C LEU A 73 5.73 -0.80 -12.62
N HIS A 74 6.23 -1.89 -13.20
CA HIS A 74 6.60 -3.09 -12.45
C HIS A 74 7.69 -2.78 -11.42
N THR A 75 8.78 -2.12 -11.83
CA THR A 75 9.86 -1.71 -10.93
C THR A 75 9.36 -0.78 -9.81
N HIS A 76 8.41 0.10 -10.11
CA HIS A 76 7.82 0.96 -9.08
C HIS A 76 7.01 0.15 -8.06
N SER A 77 6.20 -0.81 -8.53
CA SER A 77 5.44 -1.72 -7.66
C SER A 77 6.35 -2.56 -6.76
N GLU A 78 7.44 -3.12 -7.30
CA GLU A 78 8.43 -3.87 -6.51
C GLU A 78 9.02 -3.04 -5.38
N LYS A 79 9.31 -1.76 -5.64
CA LYS A 79 9.82 -0.86 -4.60
C LYS A 79 8.76 -0.56 -3.54
N ILE A 80 7.49 -0.39 -3.89
CA ILE A 80 6.41 -0.23 -2.91
C ILE A 80 6.31 -1.45 -2.00
N VAL A 81 6.37 -2.65 -2.59
CA VAL A 81 6.36 -3.91 -1.82
C VAL A 81 7.55 -3.97 -0.87
N CYS A 82 8.75 -3.61 -1.32
CA CYS A 82 9.94 -3.50 -0.47
C CYS A 82 9.73 -2.55 0.71
N MET A 83 9.15 -1.36 0.47
CA MET A 83 8.91 -0.38 1.52
C MET A 83 7.97 -0.92 2.60
N GLN A 84 6.86 -1.53 2.19
CA GLN A 84 5.88 -2.11 3.11
C GLN A 84 6.47 -3.26 3.93
N GLN A 85 7.23 -4.16 3.32
CA GLN A 85 7.90 -5.25 4.03
C GLN A 85 8.92 -4.70 5.05
N SER A 86 9.77 -3.78 4.61
CA SER A 86 10.76 -3.12 5.47
C SER A 86 10.10 -2.40 6.65
N PHE A 87 8.99 -1.69 6.41
CA PHE A 87 8.22 -1.06 7.48
C PHE A 87 7.77 -2.07 8.54
N MET A 88 7.16 -3.18 8.12
CA MET A 88 6.62 -4.19 9.04
C MET A 88 7.72 -4.83 9.89
N GLU A 89 8.88 -5.10 9.30
CA GLU A 89 10.06 -5.61 10.00
C GLU A 89 10.58 -4.61 11.04
N ILE A 90 10.87 -3.38 10.61
CA ILE A 90 11.43 -2.34 11.49
C ILE A 90 10.48 -2.08 12.65
N VAL A 91 9.17 -1.93 12.39
CA VAL A 91 8.18 -1.67 13.44
C VAL A 91 8.07 -2.82 14.43
N ARG A 92 8.13 -4.07 13.95
CA ARG A 92 8.12 -5.24 14.85
C ARG A 92 9.33 -5.24 15.78
N GLU A 93 10.50 -4.90 15.27
CA GLU A 93 11.76 -4.91 16.04
C GLU A 93 11.88 -3.72 17.00
N THR A 94 11.39 -2.54 16.61
CA THR A 94 11.74 -1.28 17.31
C THR A 94 10.55 -0.61 17.99
N ALA A 95 9.37 -0.65 17.38
CA ALA A 95 8.23 0.19 17.79
C ALA A 95 7.11 -0.61 18.47
N LEU A 96 7.11 -1.95 18.39
CA LEU A 96 6.08 -2.80 18.98
C LEU A 96 5.80 -2.53 20.47
N PRO A 97 6.82 -2.38 21.35
CA PRO A 97 6.59 -2.01 22.75
C PRO A 97 5.88 -0.68 22.92
N VAL A 98 6.24 0.33 22.13
CA VAL A 98 5.67 1.68 22.21
C VAL A 98 4.25 1.69 21.66
N ILE A 99 3.98 0.98 20.56
CA ILE A 99 2.62 0.81 20.04
C ILE A 99 1.74 0.10 21.07
N ALA A 100 2.26 -0.97 21.67
CA ALA A 100 1.56 -1.72 22.69
C ALA A 100 1.24 -0.80 23.89
N MET A 101 2.20 -0.10 24.46
CA MET A 101 1.97 0.62 25.72
C MET A 101 1.41 2.04 25.55
N LYS A 102 1.81 2.76 24.50
CA LYS A 102 1.55 4.20 24.31
C LYS A 102 0.78 4.54 23.04
N GLY A 103 0.52 3.55 22.17
CA GLY A 103 -0.27 3.70 20.95
C GLY A 103 0.51 4.22 19.74
N ILE A 104 -0.18 4.22 18.59
CA ILE A 104 0.40 4.54 17.28
C ILE A 104 0.95 5.96 17.22
N ALA A 105 0.20 6.97 17.65
CA ALA A 105 0.61 8.37 17.49
C ALA A 105 1.96 8.66 18.17
N THR A 106 2.18 8.05 19.35
CA THR A 106 3.45 8.16 20.07
C THR A 106 4.59 7.45 19.32
N ALA A 107 4.33 6.28 18.77
CA ALA A 107 5.31 5.53 17.99
C ALA A 107 5.67 6.24 16.67
N GLU A 108 4.68 6.80 15.99
CA GLU A 108 4.85 7.56 14.76
C GLU A 108 5.68 8.82 15.01
N HIS A 109 5.39 9.58 16.07
CA HIS A 109 6.21 10.73 16.44
C HIS A 109 7.63 10.35 16.85
N ALA A 110 7.82 9.23 17.56
CA ALA A 110 9.13 8.82 18.08
C ALA A 110 10.03 8.19 17.02
N PHE A 111 9.45 7.41 16.09
CA PHE A 111 10.22 6.57 15.16
C PHE A 111 9.96 6.88 13.68
N GLY A 112 8.96 7.70 13.34
CA GLY A 112 8.55 7.91 11.95
C GLY A 112 9.68 8.42 11.05
N GLY A 113 10.48 9.36 11.55
CA GLY A 113 11.66 9.87 10.84
C GLY A 113 12.71 8.79 10.58
N ASP A 114 13.07 8.02 11.60
CA ASP A 114 14.09 6.97 11.52
C ASP A 114 13.62 5.80 10.63
N ILE A 115 12.35 5.42 10.73
CA ILE A 115 11.74 4.39 9.88
C ILE A 115 11.81 4.80 8.41
N LYS A 116 11.53 6.07 8.08
CA LYS A 116 11.64 6.58 6.71
C LYS A 116 13.08 6.52 6.19
N ALA A 117 14.05 6.91 7.02
CA ALA A 117 15.45 6.84 6.65
C ALA A 117 15.88 5.40 6.36
N LEU A 118 15.53 4.46 7.23
CA LEU A 118 15.84 3.03 7.06
C LEU A 118 15.16 2.41 5.83
N ILE A 119 13.90 2.78 5.54
CA ILE A 119 13.20 2.32 4.33
C ILE A 119 13.89 2.87 3.07
N TYR A 120 14.32 4.13 3.09
CA TYR A 120 15.06 4.71 1.97
C TYR A 120 16.38 3.98 1.72
N GLU A 121 17.14 3.67 2.77
CA GLU A 121 18.39 2.92 2.67
C GLU A 121 18.18 1.52 2.06
N ARG A 122 17.07 0.86 2.38
CA ARG A 122 16.76 -0.51 1.89
C ARG A 122 16.15 -0.53 0.49
N CYS A 123 15.23 0.39 0.20
CA CYS A 123 14.35 0.32 -0.98
C CYS A 123 14.58 1.44 -2.00
N GLY A 124 15.42 2.44 -1.68
CA GLY A 124 15.74 3.57 -2.55
C GLY A 124 14.55 4.51 -2.82
N MET A 125 13.53 4.47 -1.96
CA MET A 125 12.34 5.32 -2.02
C MET A 125 11.90 5.69 -0.61
N VAL A 126 11.41 6.92 -0.45
CA VAL A 126 10.93 7.46 0.82
C VAL A 126 9.40 7.41 0.83
N PRO A 127 8.77 6.79 1.83
CA PRO A 127 7.32 6.81 1.93
C PRO A 127 6.79 8.16 2.42
N GLU A 128 5.61 8.52 1.95
CA GLU A 128 4.88 9.72 2.39
C GLU A 128 4.45 9.60 3.86
N ASP A 129 4.18 10.74 4.51
CA ASP A 129 3.68 10.74 5.90
C ASP A 129 2.34 10.00 6.02
N THR A 130 1.47 10.16 5.02
CA THR A 130 0.18 9.48 4.90
C THR A 130 0.34 7.96 4.82
N GLU A 131 1.30 7.48 4.04
CA GLU A 131 1.61 6.05 3.89
C GLU A 131 2.10 5.45 5.21
N ILE A 132 3.05 6.11 5.88
CA ILE A 132 3.54 5.67 7.19
C ILE A 132 2.40 5.57 8.22
N HIS A 133 1.54 6.59 8.27
CA HIS A 133 0.39 6.61 9.16
C HIS A 133 -0.55 5.42 8.92
N ASP A 134 -0.89 5.16 7.66
CA ASP A 134 -1.77 4.06 7.28
C ASP A 134 -1.12 2.70 7.53
N TRP A 135 0.19 2.56 7.31
CA TRP A 135 0.91 1.33 7.61
C TRP A 135 0.99 1.04 9.11
N PHE A 136 1.14 2.05 9.97
CA PHE A 136 1.04 1.84 11.42
C PHE A 136 -0.35 1.35 11.83
N ARG A 137 -1.42 1.89 11.23
CA ARG A 137 -2.79 1.42 11.48
C ARG A 137 -2.96 -0.02 11.01
N LEU A 138 -2.45 -0.36 9.82
CA LEU A 138 -2.48 -1.71 9.28
C LEU A 138 -1.73 -2.68 10.20
N PHE A 139 -0.51 -2.33 10.63
CA PHE A 139 0.30 -3.11 11.56
C PHE A 139 -0.47 -3.42 12.85
N LYS A 140 -1.04 -2.40 13.49
CA LYS A 140 -1.82 -2.58 14.73
C LYS A 140 -2.99 -3.54 14.54
N ASN A 141 -3.67 -3.47 13.40
CA ASN A 141 -4.82 -4.33 13.12
C ASN A 141 -4.39 -5.78 12.87
N LEU A 142 -3.33 -6.00 12.10
CA LEU A 142 -2.77 -7.32 11.81
C LEU A 142 -2.18 -7.97 13.07
N HIS A 143 -1.47 -7.19 13.90
CA HIS A 143 -0.76 -7.65 15.09
C HIS A 143 -1.52 -7.42 16.40
N ARG A 144 -2.86 -7.30 16.33
CA ARG A 144 -3.68 -6.98 17.51
C ARG A 144 -3.51 -7.99 18.66
N ALA A 145 -3.44 -9.28 18.34
CA ALA A 145 -3.27 -10.33 19.34
C ALA A 145 -1.89 -10.23 20.02
N GLU A 146 -0.83 -10.04 19.24
CA GLU A 146 0.54 -9.87 19.73
C GLU A 146 0.69 -8.63 20.63
N LEU A 147 0.07 -7.52 20.24
CA LEU A 147 0.05 -6.29 21.05
C LEU A 147 -0.69 -6.49 22.39
N LEU A 148 -1.79 -7.25 22.40
CA LEU A 148 -2.52 -7.58 23.63
C LEU A 148 -1.71 -8.49 24.53
N GLU A 149 -1.08 -9.51 23.96
CA GLU A 149 -0.21 -10.43 24.70
C GLU A 149 0.97 -9.70 25.34
N TYR A 150 1.62 -8.81 24.59
CA TYR A 150 2.69 -7.97 25.11
C TYR A 150 2.23 -7.13 26.31
N ARG A 151 1.09 -6.45 26.19
CA ARG A 151 0.50 -5.67 27.31
C ARG A 151 0.27 -6.55 28.53
N SER A 152 -0.39 -7.69 28.36
CA SER A 152 -0.69 -8.61 29.45
C SER A 152 0.57 -9.09 30.16
N ARG A 153 1.64 -9.42 29.42
CA ARG A 153 2.93 -9.80 30.00
C ARG A 153 3.56 -8.67 30.81
N GLN A 154 3.53 -7.44 30.31
CA GLN A 154 4.05 -6.27 31.03
C GLN A 154 3.26 -5.96 32.30
N PHE A 155 1.92 -6.09 32.26
CA PHE A 155 1.09 -5.92 33.46
C PHE A 155 1.34 -7.00 34.51
N ALA A 156 1.45 -8.27 34.10
CA ALA A 156 1.76 -9.36 35.01
C ALA A 156 3.15 -9.19 35.66
N ALA A 157 4.16 -8.76 34.88
CA ALA A 157 5.49 -8.48 35.40
C ALA A 157 5.50 -7.31 36.40
N ALA A 158 4.74 -6.24 36.14
CA ALA A 158 4.61 -5.12 37.07
C ALA A 158 3.97 -5.54 38.40
N LEU A 159 2.90 -6.34 38.35
CA LEU A 159 2.23 -6.86 39.55
C LEU A 159 3.12 -7.81 40.37
N ALA A 160 3.96 -8.62 39.71
CA ALA A 160 4.89 -9.51 40.39
C ALA A 160 6.09 -8.78 41.02
N GLY A 161 6.40 -7.56 40.56
CA GLY A 161 7.46 -6.72 41.11
C GLY A 161 7.04 -5.85 42.29
N ASP A 162 5.74 -5.76 42.61
CA ASP A 162 5.19 -5.01 43.75
C ASP A 162 5.10 -5.87 45.04
N GLU A 163 5.62 -7.10 45.04
CA GLU A 163 5.70 -8.00 46.22
C GLU A 163 7.06 -7.94 46.98
N GLU A 164 7.95 -6.99 46.66
CA GLU A 164 9.17 -6.67 47.45
C GLU A 164 9.00 -5.42 48.33
#